data_AF-A0A7W7VBE5-F1
#
_entry.id   AF-A0A7W7VBE5-F1
#
_cell.length_a   1.000
_cell.length_b   1.000
_cell.length_c   1.000
_cell.angle_alpha   90.00
_cell.angle_beta   90.00
_cell.angle_gamma   90.00
#
_symmetry.space_group_name_H-M   'P 1'
#
loop_
_entity.id
_entity.type
_entity.pdbx_description
1 polymer ?
#
loop_
_entity_poly.entity_id
_entity_poly.type
_entity_poly.pdbx_seq_one_letter_code
_entity_poly.pdbx_strand_id
1 'polypeptide(L)'
;MKVDPDAVPGLRSAFADALDRVDRQLELAEAELRVTSWAKDPVSQGATVLFNDRSVESDRSALDTLRAYRAQLDAAVQNLDKTAQQYAKTDGDNVHGVGKNEG
;
A
#
# COMPACT_ATOMS: atom_id res chain seq x y z
N MET A 1 18.96 1.18 8.62
CA MET A 1 18.83 -0.13 7.96
C MET A 1 19.23 0.06 6.50
N LYS A 2 20.34 -0.52 6.04
CA LYS A 2 20.74 -0.48 4.62
C LYS A 2 20.10 -1.69 3.95
N VAL A 3 19.28 -1.45 2.93
CA VAL A 3 18.69 -2.52 2.11
C VAL A 3 19.76 -2.98 1.14
N ASP A 4 19.94 -4.29 1.00
CA ASP A 4 20.82 -4.87 0.00
C ASP A 4 20.30 -4.50 -1.41
N PRO A 5 21.10 -3.86 -2.29
CA PRO A 5 20.68 -3.47 -3.63
C PRO A 5 20.07 -4.63 -4.43
N ASP A 6 20.58 -5.84 -4.25
CA ASP A 6 20.10 -7.04 -4.95
C ASP A 6 18.72 -7.50 -4.45
N ALA A 7 18.35 -7.11 -3.22
CA ALA A 7 17.03 -7.40 -2.65
C ALA A 7 15.96 -6.37 -3.04
N VAL A 8 16.35 -5.20 -3.55
CA VAL A 8 15.42 -4.10 -3.88
C VAL A 8 14.37 -4.51 -4.94
N PRO A 9 14.72 -5.19 -6.05
CA PRO A 9 13.72 -5.63 -7.03
C PRO A 9 12.69 -6.60 -6.44
N GLY A 10 13.14 -7.55 -5.61
CA GLY A 10 12.26 -8.52 -4.95
C GLY A 10 11.30 -7.87 -3.95
N LEU A 11 11.80 -6.94 -3.12
CA LEU A 11 10.98 -6.17 -2.18
C LEU A 11 9.96 -5.28 -2.92
N ARG A 12 10.38 -4.64 -4.02
CA ARG A 12 9.49 -3.84 -4.85
C ARG A 12 8.35 -4.68 -5.42
N SER A 13 8.65 -5.85 -5.97
CA SER A 13 7.63 -6.76 -6.50
C SER A 13 6.65 -7.19 -5.40
N ALA A 14 7.15 -7.57 -4.23
CA ALA A 14 6.30 -8.02 -3.13
C ALA A 14 5.36 -6.91 -2.61
N PHE A 15 5.83 -5.66 -2.53
CA PHE A 15 4.98 -4.54 -2.12
C PHE A 15 3.99 -4.12 -3.21
N ALA A 16 4.38 -4.18 -4.49
CA ALA A 16 3.44 -3.97 -5.60
C ALA A 16 2.32 -5.02 -5.59
N ASP A 17 2.67 -6.30 -5.43
CA ASP A 17 1.68 -7.39 -5.33
C ASP A 17 0.74 -7.21 -4.12
N ALA A 18 1.29 -6.75 -2.99
CA ALA A 18 0.50 -6.46 -1.80
C ALA A 18 -0.46 -5.28 -2.03
N LEU A 19 0.01 -4.22 -2.70
CA LEU A 19 -0.80 -3.06 -3.07
C LEU A 19 -1.96 -3.47 -3.99
N ASP A 20 -1.68 -4.24 -5.04
CA ASP A 20 -2.70 -4.72 -5.99
C ASP A 20 -3.76 -5.62 -5.31
N ARG A 21 -3.40 -6.33 -4.25
CA ARG A 21 -4.36 -7.11 -3.46
C ARG A 21 -5.22 -6.21 -2.60
N VAL A 22 -4.62 -5.25 -1.91
CA VAL A 22 -5.35 -4.29 -1.06
C VAL A 22 -6.30 -3.43 -1.90
N ASP A 23 -5.87 -2.99 -3.08
CA ASP A 23 -6.68 -2.16 -3.98
C ASP A 23 -7.96 -2.89 -4.42
N ARG A 24 -7.84 -4.16 -4.81
CA ARG A 24 -9.01 -4.99 -5.14
C ARG A 24 -9.96 -5.18 -3.96
N GLN A 25 -9.44 -5.35 -2.74
CA GLN A 25 -10.29 -5.48 -1.55
C GLN A 25 -10.99 -4.15 -1.21
N LEU A 26 -10.32 -3.02 -1.40
CA LEU A 26 -10.91 -1.70 -1.20
C LEU A 26 -12.03 -1.42 -2.21
N GLU A 27 -11.82 -1.74 -3.49
CA GLU A 27 -12.86 -1.58 -4.52
C GLU A 27 -14.12 -2.39 -4.19
N LEU A 28 -13.95 -3.67 -3.82
CA LEU A 28 -15.07 -4.54 -3.42
C LEU A 28 -15.75 -4.01 -2.16
N ALA A 29 -14.98 -3.56 -1.16
CA ALA A 29 -15.53 -3.04 0.08
C ALA A 29 -16.32 -1.73 -0.13
N GLU A 30 -15.85 -0.83 -0.99
CA GLU A 30 -16.56 0.42 -1.30
C GLU A 30 -17.89 0.16 -2.01
N ALA A 31 -17.94 -0.86 -2.86
CA ALA A 31 -19.15 -1.22 -3.61
C ALA A 31 -20.16 -2.03 -2.79
N GLU A 32 -19.69 -2.96 -1.95
CA GLU A 32 -20.55 -4.03 -1.41
C GLU A 32 -20.67 -4.04 0.12
N LEU A 33 -19.82 -3.31 0.86
CA LEU A 33 -19.76 -3.47 2.32
C LEU A 33 -20.91 -2.78 3.05
N ARG A 34 -21.50 -1.71 2.49
CA ARG A 34 -22.63 -1.03 3.15
C ARG A 34 -23.88 -1.91 3.07
N VAL A 35 -24.42 -2.27 4.23
CA VAL A 35 -25.62 -3.12 4.33
C VAL A 35 -26.88 -2.32 4.62
N THR A 36 -28.03 -2.91 4.32
CA THR A 36 -29.37 -2.36 4.62
C THR A 36 -30.13 -3.26 5.60
N SER A 37 -31.04 -2.69 6.39
CA SER A 37 -31.90 -3.46 7.30
C SER A 37 -32.67 -4.54 6.54
N TRP A 38 -32.52 -5.80 6.98
CA TRP A 38 -33.10 -6.95 6.31
C TRP A 38 -34.56 -7.22 6.69
N ALA A 39 -34.98 -6.82 7.89
CA ALA A 39 -36.31 -7.14 8.43
C ALA A 39 -37.16 -5.92 8.81
N LYS A 40 -36.65 -4.69 8.57
CA LYS A 40 -37.35 -3.41 8.85
C LYS A 40 -37.82 -3.25 10.30
N ASP A 41 -37.36 -4.11 11.20
CA ASP A 41 -37.61 -4.03 12.63
C ASP A 41 -36.50 -3.21 13.33
N PRO A 42 -36.72 -2.76 14.58
CA PRO A 42 -35.74 -1.96 15.30
C PRO A 42 -34.38 -2.65 15.52
N VAL A 43 -34.35 -3.98 15.67
CA VAL A 43 -33.11 -4.73 15.89
C VAL A 43 -32.28 -4.76 14.60
N SER A 44 -32.89 -5.11 13.47
CA SER A 44 -32.17 -5.12 12.19
C SER A 44 -31.71 -3.72 11.76
N GLN A 45 -32.49 -2.68 12.07
CA GLN A 45 -32.07 -1.29 11.87
C GLN A 45 -30.86 -0.93 12.73
N GLY A 46 -30.91 -1.21 14.04
CA GLY A 46 -29.79 -0.96 14.95
C GLY A 46 -28.52 -1.73 14.57
N ALA A 47 -28.66 -3.00 14.18
CA ALA A 47 -27.56 -3.82 13.70
C ALA A 47 -26.93 -3.26 12.41
N THR A 48 -27.76 -2.77 11.48
CA THR A 48 -27.30 -2.14 10.24
C THR A 48 -26.48 -0.88 10.52
N VAL A 49 -26.96 -0.01 11.41
CA VAL A 49 -26.26 1.23 11.78
C VAL A 49 -24.90 0.90 12.41
N LEU A 50 -24.87 -0.01 13.41
CA LEU A 50 -23.63 -0.39 14.08
C LEU A 50 -22.62 -1.06 13.14
N PHE A 51 -23.11 -1.87 12.20
CA PHE A 51 -22.25 -2.51 11.21
C PHE A 51 -21.64 -1.47 10.27
N ASN A 52 -22.46 -0.61 9.66
CA ASN A 52 -22.00 0.39 8.70
C ASN A 52 -21.04 1.41 9.35
N ASP A 53 -21.31 1.82 10.59
CA ASP A 53 -20.43 2.71 11.37
C ASP A 53 -19.02 2.12 11.53
N ARG A 54 -18.91 0.86 11.97
CA ARG A 54 -17.60 0.21 12.19
C ARG A 54 -16.90 -0.21 10.91
N SER A 55 -17.65 -0.47 9.84
CA SER A 55 -17.09 -1.02 8.60
C SER A 55 -16.74 0.05 7.57
N VAL A 56 -17.56 1.10 7.44
CA VAL A 56 -17.48 2.06 6.33
C VAL A 56 -17.48 3.53 6.80
N GLU A 57 -18.28 3.89 7.81
CA GLU A 57 -18.70 5.29 7.99
C GLU A 57 -17.87 6.08 9.03
N SER A 58 -17.24 5.41 9.99
CA SER A 58 -16.42 6.09 11.00
C SER A 58 -14.98 6.36 10.54
N ASP A 59 -14.36 7.39 11.13
CA ASP A 59 -12.94 7.77 10.96
C ASP A 59 -11.94 6.69 11.45
N ARG A 60 -12.43 5.60 12.05
CA ARG A 60 -11.65 4.43 12.42
C ARG A 60 -12.31 3.14 11.95
N SER A 61 -13.06 3.25 10.86
CA SER A 61 -13.69 2.11 10.24
C SER A 61 -12.64 1.13 9.71
N ALA A 62 -13.06 -0.11 9.52
CA ALA A 62 -12.21 -1.11 8.87
C ALA A 62 -11.75 -0.62 7.48
N LEU A 63 -12.63 0.04 6.73
CA LEU A 63 -12.29 0.61 5.42
C LEU A 63 -11.23 1.71 5.51
N ASP A 64 -11.33 2.62 6.48
CA ASP A 64 -10.32 3.66 6.67
C ASP A 64 -8.95 3.07 7.07
N THR A 65 -8.95 2.05 7.91
CA THR A 65 -7.72 1.32 8.29
C THR A 65 -7.05 0.68 7.07
N LEU A 66 -7.84 0.08 6.16
CA LEU A 66 -7.32 -0.50 4.92
C LEU A 66 -6.75 0.57 3.98
N ARG A 67 -7.40 1.74 3.87
CA ARG A 67 -6.87 2.87 3.09
C ARG A 67 -5.55 3.40 3.66
N ALA A 68 -5.45 3.50 4.98
CA ALA A 68 -4.21 3.90 5.64
C ALA A 68 -3.07 2.90 5.39
N TYR A 69 -3.36 1.59 5.44
CA TYR A 69 -2.39 0.56 5.14
C TYR A 69 -1.92 0.60 3.67
N ARG A 70 -2.85 0.81 2.72
CA ARG A 70 -2.53 1.04 1.31
C ARG A 70 -1.56 2.21 1.13
N ALA A 71 -1.82 3.35 1.79
CA ALA A 71 -0.95 4.52 1.70
C ALA A 71 0.47 4.24 2.24
N GLN A 72 0.58 3.42 3.29
CA GLN A 72 1.89 3.00 3.82
C GLN A 72 2.64 2.09 2.84
N LEU A 73 1.96 1.17 2.17
CA LEU A 73 2.56 0.31 1.14
C LEU A 73 3.06 1.13 -0.06
N ASP A 74 2.24 2.07 -0.56
CA ASP A 74 2.63 2.95 -1.66
C ASP A 74 3.85 3.82 -1.30
N ALA A 75 3.86 4.40 -0.09
CA ALA A 75 5.03 5.13 0.41
C ALA A 75 6.29 4.26 0.49
N ALA A 76 6.16 2.99 0.87
CA ALA A 76 7.28 2.05 0.90
C ALA A 76 7.82 1.77 -0.50
N VAL A 77 6.94 1.54 -1.50
CA VAL A 77 7.33 1.35 -2.90
C VAL A 77 8.07 2.58 -3.43
N GLN A 78 7.53 3.78 -3.23
CA GLN A 78 8.17 5.02 -3.67
C GLN A 78 9.55 5.25 -3.03
N ASN A 79 9.73 4.86 -1.77
CA ASN A 79 11.03 4.97 -1.11
C ASN A 79 12.05 3.96 -1.63
N LEU A 80 11.63 2.72 -1.93
CA LEU A 80 12.48 1.72 -2.58
C LEU A 80 12.91 2.21 -3.96
N ASP A 81 12.01 2.82 -4.74
CA ASP A 81 12.31 3.36 -6.05
C ASP A 81 13.36 4.48 -6.01
N LYS A 82 13.22 5.40 -5.06
CA LYS A 82 14.22 6.45 -4.83
C LYS A 82 15.57 5.87 -4.45
N THR A 83 15.58 4.84 -3.60
CA THR A 83 16.80 4.15 -3.16
C THR A 83 17.49 3.46 -4.33
N ALA A 84 16.75 2.73 -5.16
CA ALA A 84 17.27 2.08 -6.37
C ALA A 84 17.92 3.09 -7.33
N GLN A 85 17.25 4.23 -7.56
CA GLN A 85 17.78 5.29 -8.42
C GLN A 85 19.08 5.91 -7.88
N GLN A 86 19.21 6.03 -6.55
CA GLN A 86 20.44 6.53 -5.93
C GLN A 86 21.62 5.55 -6.11
N TYR A 87 21.37 4.25 -5.97
CA TYR A 87 22.38 3.23 -6.22
C TYR A 87 22.84 3.22 -7.69
N ALA A 88 21.90 3.25 -8.65
CA ALA A 88 22.23 3.27 -10.07
C ALA A 88 23.09 4.49 -10.47
N LYS A 89 22.88 5.65 -9.85
CA LYS A 89 23.71 6.86 -10.09
C LYS A 89 25.13 6.72 -9.53
N THR A 90 25.26 6.12 -8.34
CA THR A 90 26.56 5.97 -7.66
C THR A 90 27.45 4.97 -8.40
N ASP A 91 26.90 3.87 -8.90
CA ASP A 91 27.65 2.91 -9.72
C ASP A 91 28.04 3.51 -11.08
N GLY A 92 27.16 4.30 -11.72
CA GLY A 92 27.48 5.02 -12.95
C GLY A 92 28.65 6.00 -12.79
N ASP A 93 28.69 6.75 -11.69
CA ASP A 93 29.79 7.68 -11.39
C ASP A 93 31.11 6.95 -11.10
N ASN A 94 31.06 5.79 -10.43
CA ASN A 94 32.25 4.97 -10.18
C ASN A 94 32.85 4.39 -11.47
N VAL A 95 32.03 3.96 -12.43
CA VAL A 95 32.50 3.47 -13.74
C VAL A 95 33.17 4.59 -14.54
N HIS A 96 32.75 5.85 -14.39
CA HIS A 96 33.36 7.00 -15.06
C HIS A 96 34.65 7.51 -14.39
N GLY A 97 34.85 7.25 -13.09
CA GLY A 97 36.08 7.59 -12.36
C GLY A 97 37.24 6.64 -12.62
N VAL A 98 36.98 5.35 -12.84
CA VAL A 98 38.02 4.32 -13.04
C VAL A 98 38.66 4.39 -14.44
N GLY A 99 37.96 4.91 -15.45
CA GLY A 99 38.50 5.07 -16.81
C GLY A 99 39.45 6.24 -17.03
N LYS A 100 39.81 7.01 -15.98
CA LYS A 100 40.63 8.22 -16.09
C LYS A 100 42.05 8.12 -15.49
N ASN A 101 42.42 6.96 -14.96
CA ASN A 101 43.73 6.71 -14.33
C ASN A 101 44.56 5.61 -15.04
N GLU A 102 44.42 5.44 -16.35
CA GLU A 102 45.36 4.68 -17.16
C GLU A 102 45.78 5.54 -18.37
N GLY A 103 46.84 6.35 -18.18
CA GLY A 103 47.44 7.21 -19.20
C GLY A 103 48.74 7.83 -18.72
#